data_AF-A0A2M7QTR1-F1
#
_entry.id   AF-A0A2M7QTR1-F1
#
_cell.length_a   1.000
_cell.length_b   1.000
_cell.length_c   1.000
_cell.angle_alpha   90.00
_cell.angle_beta   90.00
_cell.angle_gamma   90.00
#
_symmetry.space_group_name_H-M   'P 1'
#
loop_
_entity.id
_entity.type
_entity.pdbx_description
1 polymer ?
#
loop_
_entity_poly.entity_id
_entity_poly.type
_entity_poly.pdbx_seq_one_letter_code
_entity_poly.pdbx_strand_id
1 'polypeptide(L)' 'MAFAQKFPVIAHIGNKVSHAKNRSKRPFKYNLHTVTVLVEGVRQRMRVPTKMLRMLKKSGMTTHYKPAKAE' A
#
# COMPACT_ATOMS: atom_id res chain seq x y z
N MET A 1 -0.46 7.56 -19.45
CA MET A 1 0.70 7.57 -18.52
C MET A 1 0.27 8.05 -17.13
N ALA A 2 -0.45 7.23 -16.34
CA ALA A 2 -1.02 7.65 -15.05
C ALA A 2 -0.42 6.96 -13.81
N PHE A 3 0.53 6.03 -13.98
CA PHE A 3 0.93 5.09 -12.91
C PHE A 3 2.11 5.54 -12.04
N ALA A 4 2.58 6.79 -12.16
CA ALA A 4 3.67 7.33 -11.35
C ALA A 4 3.22 8.04 -10.07
N GLN A 5 1.97 7.86 -9.61
CA GLN A 5 1.55 8.39 -8.32
C GLN A 5 2.25 7.63 -7.19
N LYS A 6 3.34 8.21 -6.70
CA LYS A 6 4.02 7.75 -5.48
C LYS A 6 3.09 8.00 -4.30
N PHE A 7 2.75 6.92 -3.57
CA PHE A 7 2.00 7.08 -2.33
C PHE A 7 2.83 7.88 -1.31
N PRO A 8 2.25 8.90 -0.67
CA PRO A 8 2.94 9.61 0.40
C PRO A 8 3.22 8.65 1.57
N VAL A 9 4.28 8.93 2.34
CA VAL A 9 4.61 8.11 3.52
C VAL A 9 3.64 8.38 4.67
N ILE A 10 3.18 9.62 4.78
CA ILE A 10 2.25 10.08 5.82
C ILE A 10 0.85 10.09 5.22
N ALA A 11 -0.10 9.45 5.91
CA ALA A 11 -1.50 9.42 5.54
C ALA A 11 -2.24 10.66 6.05
N HIS A 12 -2.13 10.90 7.35
CA HIS A 12 -2.72 12.06 8.02
C HIS A 12 -1.99 12.33 9.34
N ILE A 13 -2.24 13.51 9.91
CA ILE A 13 -1.69 13.92 11.21
C ILE A 13 -2.79 13.78 12.25
N GLY A 14 -2.53 13.04 13.32
CA GLY A 14 -3.42 12.97 14.47
C GLY A 14 -2.71 13.29 15.78
N ASN A 15 -3.29 12.84 16.90
CA ASN A 15 -2.77 13.11 18.24
C ASN A 15 -2.38 11.82 18.97
N LYS A 16 -1.24 11.84 19.68
CA LYS A 16 -0.95 10.91 20.77
C LYS A 16 -1.57 11.51 22.03
N VAL A 17 -2.46 10.75 22.68
CA VAL A 17 -3.25 11.20 23.83
C VAL A 17 -2.73 10.48 25.08
N SER A 18 -2.43 11.23 26.15
CA SER A 18 -2.07 10.65 27.45
C SER A 18 -3.33 10.29 28.27
N HIS A 19 -3.13 9.58 29.38
CA HIS A 19 -4.21 9.31 30.34
C HIS A 19 -4.86 10.61 30.86
N ALA A 20 -4.06 11.65 31.08
CA ALA A 20 -4.53 13.00 31.45
C ALA A 20 -5.13 13.80 30.27
N LYS A 21 -5.36 13.18 29.11
CA LYS A 21 -5.84 13.81 27.86
C LYS A 21 -4.93 14.89 27.28
N ASN A 22 -3.64 14.90 27.61
CA ASN A 22 -2.66 15.76 26.93
C ASN A 22 -2.47 15.26 25.49
N ARG A 23 -2.55 16.17 24.52
CA ARG A 23 -2.51 15.85 23.07
C ARG A 23 -1.22 16.37 22.44
N SER A 24 -0.40 15.48 21.89
CA SER A 24 0.75 15.84 21.05
C SER A 24 0.56 15.36 19.62
N LYS A 25 1.03 16.13 18.63
CA LYS A 25 0.87 15.76 17.21
C LYS A 25 1.69 14.51 16.88
N ARG A 26 1.11 13.58 16.12
CA ARG A 26 1.76 12.37 15.61
C ARG A 26 1.37 12.13 14.15
N PRO A 27 2.34 11.87 13.26
CA PRO A 27 2.05 11.43 11.90
C PRO A 27 1.61 9.96 11.90
N PHE A 28 0.48 9.66 11.26
CA PHE A 28 0.08 8.30 10.93
C PHE A 28 0.62 7.93 9.56
N LYS A 29 1.46 6.90 9.50
CA LYS A 29 2.14 6.46 8.27
C LYS A 29 1.33 5.37 7.56
N TYR A 30 1.40 5.33 6.24
CA TYR A 30 0.90 4.19 5.48
C TYR A 30 1.80 2.98 5.67
N ASN A 31 1.20 1.78 5.69
CA ASN A 31 1.93 0.52 5.65
C ASN A 31 2.31 0.19 4.20
N LEU A 32 3.34 0.87 3.69
CA LEU A 32 3.82 0.76 2.31
C LEU A 32 4.77 -0.42 2.13
N HIS A 33 4.51 -1.27 1.14
CA HIS A 33 5.34 -2.42 0.77
C HIS A 33 5.84 -2.28 -0.65
N THR A 34 7.09 -2.70 -0.89
CA THR A 34 7.66 -2.70 -2.25
C THR A 34 7.19 -3.93 -3.00
N VAL A 35 6.56 -3.73 -4.15
CA VAL A 35 6.01 -4.80 -5.00
C VAL A 35 6.43 -4.56 -6.45
N THR A 36 6.64 -5.65 -7.17
CA THR A 36 6.82 -5.64 -8.63
C THR A 36 5.47 -5.97 -9.28
N VAL A 37 4.95 -5.05 -10.09
CA VAL A 37 3.69 -5.19 -10.82
C VAL A 37 3.99 -5.21 -12.31
N LEU A 38 3.24 -5.99 -13.07
CA LEU A 38 3.30 -5.98 -14.54
C LEU A 38 2.26 -4.98 -15.05
N VAL A 39 2.72 -3.85 -15.57
CA VAL A 39 1.88 -2.77 -16.11
C VAL A 39 2.23 -2.66 -17.59
N GLU A 40 1.24 -2.83 -18.48
CA GLU A 40 1.43 -2.70 -19.93
C GLU A 40 2.58 -3.56 -20.49
N GLY A 41 2.79 -4.75 -19.91
CA GLY A 41 3.87 -5.67 -20.30
C GLY A 41 5.24 -5.39 -19.66
N VAL A 42 5.42 -4.25 -19.00
CA VAL A 42 6.67 -3.87 -18.33
C VAL A 42 6.60 -4.19 -16.84
N ARG A 43 7.65 -4.79 -16.30
CA ARG A 43 7.80 -5.02 -14.85
C ARG A 43 8.23 -3.73 -14.17
N GLN A 44 7.37 -3.15 -13.35
CA GLN A 44 7.66 -1.93 -12.60
C GLN A 44 7.68 -2.19 -11.10
N ARG A 45 8.69 -1.66 -10.42
CA ARG A 45 8.76 -1.66 -8.95
C ARG A 45 8.07 -0.42 -8.39
N MET A 46 7.15 -0.63 -7.46
CA MET A 46 6.42 0.46 -6.78
C MET A 46 6.18 0.15 -5.31
N ARG A 47 5.97 1.19 -4.50
CA ARG A 47 5.60 1.06 -3.08
C ARG A 47 4.10 1.24 -2.97
N VAL A 48 3.39 0.25 -2.43
CA VAL A 48 1.92 0.22 -2.44
C VAL A 48 1.41 -0.07 -1.02
N PRO A 49 0.31 0.57 -0.56
CA PRO A 49 -0.33 0.22 0.70
C PRO A 49 -0.85 -1.22 0.70
N THR A 50 -0.86 -1.87 1.87
CA THR A 50 -1.35 -3.27 2.02
C THR A 50 -2.76 -3.51 1.47
N LYS A 51 -3.68 -2.55 1.57
CA LYS A 51 -5.05 -2.67 1.02
C LYS A 51 -5.01 -2.83 -0.51
N MET A 52 -4.26 -1.98 -1.19
CA MET A 52 -4.09 -2.10 -2.64
C MET A 52 -3.30 -3.34 -3.02
N LEU A 53 -2.27 -3.72 -2.26
CA LEU A 53 -1.55 -4.97 -2.47
C LEU A 53 -2.49 -6.19 -2.46
N ARG A 54 -3.49 -6.23 -1.57
CA ARG A 54 -4.52 -7.28 -1.58
C ARG A 54 -5.36 -7.27 -2.86
N MET A 55 -5.72 -6.08 -3.35
CA MET A 55 -6.48 -5.93 -4.60
C MET A 55 -5.64 -6.39 -5.80
N LEU A 56 -4.36 -5.99 -5.88
CA LEU A 56 -3.42 -6.39 -6.92
C LEU A 56 -3.20 -7.90 -6.96
N LYS A 57 -3.15 -8.55 -5.79
CA LYS A 57 -3.11 -10.02 -5.71
C LYS A 57 -4.39 -10.62 -6.25
N LYS A 58 -5.56 -10.17 -5.79
CA LYS A 58 -6.86 -10.68 -6.25
C LYS A 58 -7.04 -10.56 -7.77
N SER A 59 -6.56 -9.47 -8.37
CA SER A 59 -6.65 -9.25 -9.82
C SER A 59 -5.60 -9.99 -10.64
N GLY A 60 -4.69 -10.74 -10.01
CA GLY A 60 -3.62 -11.47 -10.73
C GLY A 60 -2.53 -10.58 -11.33
N MET A 61 -2.48 -9.29 -10.97
CA MET A 61 -1.47 -8.35 -11.50
C MET A 61 -0.08 -8.54 -10.86
N THR A 62 -0.01 -9.27 -9.75
CA THR A 62 1.25 -9.65 -9.10
C THR A 62 1.80 -10.95 -9.64
N THR A 63 3.10 -11.01 -9.89
CA THR A 63 3.78 -12.13 -10.57
C THR A 63 3.71 -13.46 -9.81
N HIS A 64 3.58 -13.42 -8.47
CA HIS A 64 3.76 -14.57 -7.58
C HIS A 64 2.44 -15.12 -7.01
N TYR A 65 1.32 -14.41 -7.14
CA TYR A 65 0.03 -14.88 -6.63
C TYR A 65 -0.74 -15.59 -7.75
N LYS A 66 -0.85 -16.92 -7.64
CA LYS A 66 -1.79 -17.71 -8.43
C LYS A 66 -2.98 -18.07 -7.53
N PRO A 67 -4.24 -17.74 -7.89
CA PRO A 67 -5.38 -18.24 -7.14
C PRO A 67 -5.34 -19.78 -7.19
N ALA A 68 -5.67 -20.43 -6.06
CA ALA A 68 -5.85 -21.87 -6.05
C ALA A 68 -6.90 -22.23 -7.10
N LYS A 69 -6.58 -23.16 -8.00
CA LYS A 69 -7.57 -23.68 -8.96
C LYS A 69 -8.74 -24.24 -8.15
N ALA A 70 -9.95 -23.78 -8.45
CA ALA A 70 -11.14 -24.48 -8.01
C ALA A 70 -11.18 -25.80 -8.78
N GLU A 71 -11.03 -26.91 -8.07
CA GLU A 71 -11.23 -28.27 -8.57
C GLU A 71 -12.72 -28.54 -8.81
#